data_AF-A0A227J8V3-F1
#
_entry.id   AF-A0A227J8V3-F1
#
_cell.length_a   1.000
_cell.length_b   1.000
_cell.length_c   1.000
_cell.angle_alpha   90.00
_cell.angle_beta   90.00
_cell.angle_gamma   90.00
#
_symmetry.space_group_name_H-M   'P 1'
#
loop_
_entity.id
_entity.type
_entity.pdbx_description
1 polymer ?
#
loop_
_entity_poly.entity_id
_entity_poly.type
_entity_poly.pdbx_seq_one_letter_code
_entity_poly.pdbx_strand_id
1 'polypeptide(L)' 'NELMEAILNQKQKPSKAAQAWLNANADKIEAWLKDVKTVDGQDAKAAISAYLKTNA' A
#
# COMPACT_ATOMS: atom_id res chain seq x y z
N ASN A 1 -16.74 0.80 -0.09
CA ASN A 1 -15.33 1.19 0.13
C ASN A 1 -14.65 -0.03 0.75
N GLU A 2 -13.98 -0.82 -0.08
CA GLU A 2 -13.49 -2.17 0.25
C GLU A 2 -12.60 -2.19 1.50
N LEU A 3 -11.78 -1.14 1.67
CA LEU A 3 -10.94 -0.97 2.85
C LEU A 3 -11.75 -0.84 4.14
N MET A 4 -12.79 -0.01 4.15
CA MET A 4 -13.63 0.18 5.33
C MET A 4 -14.45 -1.07 5.65
N GLU A 5 -14.88 -1.82 4.63
CA GLU A 5 -15.58 -3.08 4.81
C GLU A 5 -14.69 -4.14 5.47
N ALA A 6 -13.45 -4.29 5.03
CA ALA A 6 -12.46 -5.18 5.63
C ALA A 6 -12.20 -4.84 7.11
N ILE A 7 -12.15 -3.55 7.45
CA ILE A 7 -11.90 -3.10 8.83
C ILE A 7 -13.14 -3.32 9.71
N LEU A 8 -14.30 -2.83 9.29
CA LEU A 8 -15.49 -2.76 10.14
C LEU A 8 -16.22 -4.11 10.21
N ASN A 9 -16.35 -4.81 9.09
CA ASN A 9 -17.16 -6.03 9.01
C ASN A 9 -16.30 -7.29 9.20
N GLN A 10 -15.10 -7.32 8.61
CA GLN A 10 -14.19 -8.47 8.71
C GLN A 10 -13.21 -8.36 9.89
N LYS A 11 -13.29 -7.27 10.66
CA LYS A 11 -12.43 -6.98 11.83
C LYS A 11 -10.93 -7.09 11.53
N GLN A 12 -10.52 -6.85 10.28
CA GLN A 12 -9.11 -6.83 9.93
C GLN A 12 -8.41 -5.65 10.62
N LYS A 13 -7.15 -5.85 11.01
CA LYS A 13 -6.31 -4.74 11.46
C LYS A 13 -6.21 -3.70 10.34
N PRO A 14 -6.39 -2.39 10.61
CA PRO A 14 -6.35 -1.36 9.58
C PRO A 14 -5.09 -1.38 8.71
N SER A 15 -3.92 -1.65 9.32
CA SER A 15 -2.66 -1.77 8.58
C SER A 15 -2.66 -2.93 7.59
N LYS A 16 -3.19 -4.09 7.98
CA LYS A 16 -3.34 -5.28 7.11
C LYS A 16 -4.32 -5.03 5.99
N ALA A 17 -5.48 -4.43 6.29
CA ALA A 17 -6.47 -4.08 5.29
C ALA A 17 -5.92 -3.08 4.26
N ALA A 18 -5.17 -2.08 4.73
CA ALA A 18 -4.49 -1.11 3.86
C ALA A 18 -3.43 -1.78 2.99
N GLN A 19 -2.61 -2.66 3.55
CA GLN A 19 -1.59 -3.40 2.78
C GLN A 19 -2.23 -4.30 1.71
N ALA A 20 -3.32 -4.99 2.03
CA ALA A 20 -4.07 -5.80 1.07
C ALA A 20 -4.67 -4.93 -0.05
N TRP A 21 -5.24 -3.78 0.30
CA TRP A 21 -5.78 -2.85 -0.68
C TRP A 21 -4.69 -2.30 -1.61
N LEU A 22 -3.53 -1.94 -1.06
CA LEU A 22 -2.37 -1.49 -1.83
C LEU A 22 -1.91 -2.56 -2.83
N ASN A 23 -1.82 -3.83 -2.40
CA ASN A 23 -1.49 -4.94 -3.29
C ASN A 23 -2.51 -5.13 -4.44
N ALA A 24 -3.80 -4.90 -4.17
CA ALA A 24 -4.85 -5.03 -5.18
C ALA A 24 -4.99 -3.81 -6.12
N ASN A 25 -4.36 -2.68 -5.79
CA ASN A 25 -4.53 -1.40 -6.50
C ASN A 25 -3.17 -0.82 -6.95
N ALA A 26 -2.32 -1.64 -7.57
CA ALA A 26 -0.95 -1.25 -7.95
C ALA A 26 -0.92 -0.05 -8.93
N ASP A 27 -1.87 0.03 -9.85
CA ASP A 27 -2.05 1.13 -10.81
C ASP A 27 -2.22 2.49 -10.12
N LYS A 28 -2.99 2.54 -9.03
CA LYS A 28 -3.21 3.76 -8.24
C LYS A 28 -1.94 4.17 -7.50
N ILE A 29 -1.22 3.20 -6.96
CA ILE A 29 0.07 3.44 -6.30
C ILE A 29 1.06 4.03 -7.31
N GLU A 30 1.13 3.49 -8.51
CA GLU A 30 2.01 4.01 -9.55
C GLU A 30 1.69 5.47 -9.91
N ALA A 31 0.41 5.83 -9.97
CA ALA A 31 -0.01 7.21 -10.20
C ALA A 31 0.38 8.14 -9.04
N TRP A 32 0.23 7.69 -7.78
CA TRP A 32 0.60 8.47 -6.60
C TRP A 32 2.12 8.66 -6.45
N LEU A 33 2.90 7.66 -6.87
CA LEU A 33 4.36 7.70 -6.78
C LEU A 33 5.03 8.37 -7.97
N LYS A 34 4.26 8.94 -8.91
CA LYS A 34 4.81 9.71 -10.01
C LYS A 34 5.61 10.89 -9.46
N ASP A 35 6.88 10.97 -9.84
CA ASP A 35 7.86 12.00 -9.42
C ASP A 35 8.15 12.02 -7.90
N VAL A 36 7.73 10.98 -7.17
CA VAL A 36 8.03 10.82 -5.74
C VAL A 36 9.32 10.02 -5.56
N LYS A 37 10.17 10.50 -4.66
CA LYS A 37 11.34 9.78 -4.16
C LYS A 37 11.14 9.43 -2.69
N THR A 38 11.91 8.47 -2.21
CA THR A 38 12.04 8.25 -0.77
C THR A 38 12.71 9.46 -0.11
N VAL A 39 12.65 9.52 1.23
CA VAL A 39 13.25 10.62 2.01
C VAL A 39 14.76 10.77 1.75
N ASP A 40 15.45 9.66 1.48
CA ASP A 40 16.86 9.59 1.12
C ASP A 40 17.13 9.67 -0.40
N GLY A 41 16.10 9.96 -1.21
CA GLY A 41 16.23 10.24 -2.64
C GLY A 41 16.26 9.02 -3.56
N GLN A 42 15.94 7.83 -3.05
CA GLN A 42 15.85 6.58 -3.80
C GLN A 42 14.49 6.43 -4.52
N ASP A 43 14.37 5.36 -5.31
CA ASP A 43 13.17 5.04 -6.08
C ASP A 43 12.00 4.61 -5.17
N ALA A 44 10.90 5.36 -5.22
CA ALA A 44 9.74 5.10 -4.37
C ALA A 44 8.99 3.81 -4.76
N LYS A 45 9.00 3.43 -6.05
CA LYS A 45 8.33 2.20 -6.52
C LYS A 45 9.01 0.95 -5.97
N ALA A 46 10.34 0.94 -5.92
CA ALA A 46 11.11 -0.14 -5.31
C ALA A 46 10.84 -0.24 -3.80
N ALA A 47 10.81 0.90 -3.10
CA ALA A 47 10.55 0.94 -1.66
C ALA A 47 9.15 0.40 -1.30
N ILE A 48 8.10 0.85 -2.01
CA ILE A 48 6.75 0.34 -1.75
C ILE A 48 6.63 -1.15 -2.11
N SER A 49 7.27 -1.59 -3.19
CA SER A 49 7.26 -3.00 -3.59
C SER A 49 7.93 -3.89 -2.54
N ALA A 50 9.01 -3.41 -1.90
CA ALA A 50 9.64 -4.12 -0.80
C ALA A 50 8.74 -4.17 0.45
N TYR A 51 8.10 -3.05 0.80
CA TYR A 51 7.15 -2.97 1.92
C TYR A 51 5.93 -3.89 1.74
N LEU A 52 5.41 -4.02 0.51
CA LEU A 52 4.25 -4.88 0.26
C LEU A 52 4.59 -6.38 0.28
N LYS A 53 5.87 -6.74 0.14
CA LYS A 53 6.37 -8.12 0.22
C LYS A 53 6.66 -8.56 1.65
N THR A 54 6.85 -7.64 2.59
CA THR A 54 6.98 -7.99 4.01
C THR A 54 5.56 -8.20 4.55
N ASN A 55 5.23 -9.44 4.94
CA ASN A 55 3.92 -9.84 5.49
C ASN A 55 3.63 -9.22 6.90
N ALA A 56 3.85 -7.91 7.08
CA ALA A 56 3.71 -7.17 8.34
C ALA A 56 2.28 -7.17 8.88
#